data_AF-A0A9E4KZ92-F1
#
_entry.id   AF-A0A9E4KZ92-F1
#
_cell.length_a   1.000
_cell.length_b   1.000
_cell.length_c   1.000
_cell.angle_alpha   90.00
_cell.angle_beta   90.00
_cell.angle_gamma   90.00
#
_symmetry.space_group_name_H-M   'P 1'
#
loop_
_entity.id
_entity.type
_entity.pdbx_description
1 polymer ?
#
loop_
_entity_poly.entity_id
_entity_poly.type
_entity_poly.pdbx_seq_one_letter_code
_entity_poly.pdbx_strand_id
1 'polypeptide(L)'
;MIRERERQVFAVIIEFLVSLPSDDELLAYHLPEDLQERLSDLLKRNSEVELTGDEREELDDFIHADNMISLLKTKIRLRQRGLG
;
A
#
# COMPACT_ATOMS: atom_id res chain seq x y z
N MET A 1 11.00 4.48 20.21
CA MET A 1 10.03 3.45 19.77
C MET A 1 9.42 3.89 18.43
N ILE A 2 10.21 3.93 17.33
CA ILE A 2 9.73 4.43 16.03
C ILE A 2 9.38 3.28 15.05
N ARG A 3 9.94 2.08 15.22
CA ARG A 3 9.76 0.90 14.32
C ARG A 3 8.35 0.29 14.22
N GLU A 4 7.36 0.83 14.92
CA GLU A 4 5.99 0.25 15.00
C GLU A 4 5.00 0.88 14.01
N ARG A 5 5.30 2.08 13.48
CA ARG A 5 4.40 2.76 12.51
C ARG A 5 4.67 2.38 11.06
N GLU A 6 5.94 2.16 10.69
CA GLU A 6 6.33 1.96 9.28
C GLU A 6 5.84 0.61 8.72
N ARG A 7 5.77 -0.42 9.57
CA ARG A 7 5.24 -1.75 9.20
C ARG A 7 3.71 -1.79 9.04
N GLN A 8 3.00 -0.67 9.25
CA GLN A 8 1.54 -0.61 9.25
C GLN A 8 0.94 -0.85 7.87
N VAL A 9 1.54 -0.34 6.79
CA VAL A 9 0.96 -0.50 5.45
C VAL A 9 0.83 -1.97 5.05
N PHE A 10 1.87 -2.77 5.32
CA PHE A 10 1.83 -4.21 5.05
C PHE A 10 0.91 -4.96 6.00
N ALA A 11 0.87 -4.58 7.29
CA ALA A 11 -0.04 -5.20 8.26
C ALA A 11 -1.51 -5.01 7.84
N VAL A 12 -1.90 -3.80 7.47
CA VAL A 12 -3.25 -3.48 6.98
C VAL A 12 -3.60 -4.26 5.72
N ILE A 13 -2.67 -4.35 4.75
CA ILE A 13 -2.88 -5.15 3.54
C ILE A 13 -3.03 -6.63 3.89
N ILE A 14 -2.20 -7.17 4.79
CA ILE A 14 -2.29 -8.58 5.21
C ILE A 14 -3.63 -8.84 5.90
N GLU A 15 -4.08 -7.97 6.80
CA GLU A 15 -5.38 -8.09 7.46
C GLU A 15 -6.53 -8.09 6.44
N PHE A 16 -6.47 -7.21 5.45
CA PHE A 16 -7.42 -7.20 4.33
C PHE A 16 -7.37 -8.50 3.53
N LEU A 17 -6.19 -9.06 3.22
CA LEU A 17 -6.11 -10.32 2.48
C LEU A 17 -6.58 -11.52 3.30
N VAL A 18 -6.34 -11.53 4.62
CA VAL A 18 -6.78 -12.57 5.55
C VAL A 18 -8.30 -12.59 5.69
N SER A 19 -9.00 -11.48 5.43
CA SER A 19 -10.46 -11.45 5.39
C SER A 19 -11.05 -12.15 4.16
N LEU A 20 -10.22 -12.73 3.28
CA LEU A 20 -10.60 -13.41 2.04
C LEU A 20 -11.56 -12.59 1.17
N PRO A 21 -11.15 -11.36 0.77
CA PRO A 21 -11.98 -10.47 -0.01
C PRO A 21 -12.28 -11.08 -1.39
N SER A 22 -13.46 -10.76 -1.91
CA SER A 22 -13.86 -11.09 -3.27
C SER A 22 -12.99 -10.36 -4.30
N ASP A 23 -13.05 -10.81 -5.55
CA ASP A 23 -12.33 -10.17 -6.66
C ASP A 23 -12.75 -8.70 -6.82
N ASP A 24 -14.03 -8.39 -6.63
CA ASP A 24 -14.54 -7.02 -6.74
C ASP A 24 -14.02 -6.14 -5.59
N GLU A 25 -13.97 -6.66 -4.36
CA GLU A 25 -13.38 -5.98 -3.21
C GLU A 25 -11.87 -5.76 -3.39
N LEU A 26 -11.15 -6.77 -3.88
CA LEU A 26 -9.72 -6.66 -4.19
C LEU A 26 -9.44 -5.59 -5.27
N LEU A 27 -10.29 -5.51 -6.28
CA LEU A 27 -10.15 -4.51 -7.35
C LEU A 27 -10.50 -3.10 -6.86
N ALA A 28 -11.48 -2.98 -5.98
CA ALA A 28 -11.92 -1.73 -5.36
C ALA A 28 -11.05 -1.30 -4.16
N TYR A 29 -10.13 -2.14 -3.69
CA TYR A 29 -9.31 -1.85 -2.52
C TYR A 29 -8.47 -0.58 -2.68
N HIS A 30 -8.48 0.24 -1.64
CA HIS A 30 -7.60 1.38 -1.45
C HIS A 30 -7.11 1.35 0.00
N LEU A 31 -5.93 1.92 0.26
CA LEU A 31 -5.43 2.06 1.62
C LEU A 31 -6.43 2.84 2.49
N PRO A 32 -6.54 2.55 3.79
CA PRO A 32 -7.26 3.40 4.74
C PRO A 32 -6.84 4.88 4.67
N GLU A 33 -7.75 5.77 5.03
CA GLU A 33 -7.59 7.23 4.88
C GLU A 33 -6.38 7.77 5.63
N ASP A 34 -6.12 7.29 6.84
CA ASP A 34 -4.95 7.67 7.66
C ASP A 34 -3.62 7.31 6.97
N LEU A 35 -3.56 6.16 6.31
CA LEU A 35 -2.38 5.75 5.54
C LEU A 35 -2.25 6.54 4.23
N GLN A 36 -3.35 6.93 3.59
CA GLN A 36 -3.32 7.81 2.42
C GLN A 36 -2.84 9.22 2.80
N GLU A 37 -3.31 9.76 3.92
CA GLU A 37 -2.86 11.04 4.45
C GLU A 37 -1.37 11.01 4.80
N ARG A 38 -0.91 9.93 5.43
CA ARG A 38 0.52 9.75 5.75
C ARG A 38 1.38 9.69 4.50
N LEU A 39 0.97 8.93 3.49
CA LEU A 39 1.67 8.90 2.21
C LEU A 39 1.71 10.29 1.55
N SER A 40 0.61 11.04 1.60
CA SER A 40 0.54 12.41 1.07
C SER A 40 1.53 13.34 1.79
N ASP A 41 1.61 13.26 3.12
CA ASP A 41 2.58 14.03 3.92
C ASP A 41 4.04 13.67 3.55
N LEU A 42 4.36 12.39 3.45
CA LEU A 42 5.69 11.93 3.06
C LEU A 42 6.08 12.42 1.66
N LEU A 43 5.17 12.33 0.69
CA LEU A 43 5.41 12.83 -0.67
C LEU A 43 5.59 14.35 -0.72
N LYS A 44 4.74 15.09 0.00
CA LYS A 44 4.86 16.54 0.12
C LYS A 44 6.21 16.91 0.71
N ARG A 45 6.58 16.28 1.83
CA ARG A 45 7.86 16.53 2.49
C ARG A 45 9.02 16.16 1.61
N ASN A 46 9.01 15.02 0.93
CA ASN A 46 10.06 14.64 -0.03
C ASN A 46 10.26 15.68 -1.16
N SER A 47 9.22 16.48 -1.48
CA SER A 47 9.30 17.55 -2.47
C SER A 47 9.74 18.92 -1.91
N GLU A 48 9.53 19.17 -0.61
CA GLU A 48 9.77 20.47 0.04
C GLU A 48 11.03 20.47 0.93
N VAL A 49 11.40 19.32 1.49
CA VAL A 49 12.46 19.12 2.49
C VAL A 49 13.12 17.74 2.28
N GLU A 50 14.31 17.51 2.81
CA GLU A 50 14.90 16.17 2.82
C GLU A 50 14.22 15.30 3.89
N LEU A 51 13.69 14.13 3.47
CA LEU A 51 13.16 13.13 4.40
C LEU A 51 14.27 12.61 5.33
N THR A 52 13.91 12.32 6.57
CA THR A 52 14.79 11.53 7.44
C THR A 52 14.97 10.12 6.90
N GLY A 53 15.97 9.38 7.39
CA GLY A 53 16.21 7.99 6.98
C GLY A 53 14.98 7.11 7.19
N ASP A 54 14.37 7.20 8.37
CA ASP A 54 13.16 6.46 8.76
C ASP A 54 11.97 6.79 7.83
N GLU A 55 11.76 8.05 7.50
CA GLU A 55 10.67 8.47 6.60
C GLU A 55 10.89 8.06 5.15
N ARG A 56 12.14 7.95 4.72
CA ARG A 56 12.47 7.42 3.40
C ARG A 56 12.16 5.93 3.34
N GLU A 57 12.53 5.18 4.38
CA GLU A 57 12.18 3.76 4.50
C GLU A 57 10.65 3.58 4.52
N GLU A 58 9.92 4.44 5.24
CA GLU A 58 8.46 4.45 5.25
C GLU A 58 7.86 4.69 3.85
N LEU A 59 8.39 5.68 3.13
CA LEU A 59 7.93 5.99 1.77
C LEU A 59 8.22 4.83 0.81
N ASP A 60 9.38 4.19 0.94
CA ASP A 60 9.73 3.01 0.14
C ASP A 60 8.77 1.83 0.44
N ASP A 61 8.36 1.63 1.69
CA ASP A 61 7.36 0.64 2.07
C ASP A 61 6.00 0.90 1.42
N PHE A 62 5.54 2.16 1.40
CA PHE A 62 4.32 2.55 0.68
C PHE A 62 4.41 2.25 -0.83
N ILE A 63 5.55 2.55 -1.46
CA ILE A 63 5.78 2.28 -2.89
C ILE A 63 5.76 0.78 -3.17
N HIS A 64 6.39 -0.03 -2.32
CA HIS A 64 6.38 -1.49 -2.47
C HIS A 64 4.97 -2.06 -2.29
N ALA A 65 4.22 -1.57 -1.30
CA ALA A 65 2.84 -1.97 -1.07
C ALA A 65 1.92 -1.64 -2.27
N ASP A 66 2.01 -0.43 -2.82
CA ASP A 66 1.23 -0.02 -3.99
C ASP A 66 1.55 -0.88 -5.23
N ASN A 67 2.84 -1.12 -5.49
CA ASN A 67 3.29 -1.99 -6.58
C ASN A 67 2.71 -3.41 -6.44
N MET A 68 2.73 -3.97 -5.23
CA MET A 68 2.18 -5.30 -4.96
C MET A 68 0.66 -5.35 -5.21
N ILE A 69 -0.10 -4.37 -4.72
CA ILE A 69 -1.56 -4.29 -4.95
C ILE A 69 -1.86 -4.11 -6.45
N SER A 70 -1.09 -3.30 -7.16
CA SER A 70 -1.23 -3.10 -8.61
C SER A 70 -1.02 -4.40 -9.40
N LEU A 71 -0.02 -5.20 -9.02
CA LEU A 71 0.21 -6.52 -9.61
C LEU A 71 -0.92 -7.51 -9.28
N LEU A 72 -1.38 -7.51 -8.03
CA LEU A 72 -2.52 -8.34 -7.60
C LEU A 72 -3.77 -8.03 -8.43
N LYS A 73 -4.16 -6.77 -8.53
CA LYS A 73 -5.30 -6.32 -9.35
C LYS A 73 -5.13 -6.72 -10.82
N THR A 74 -3.91 -6.63 -11.35
CA THR A 74 -3.62 -7.07 -12.72
C THR A 74 -3.85 -8.56 -12.90
N LYS A 75 -3.35 -9.41 -12.00
CA LYS A 75 -3.58 -10.86 -12.04
C LYS A 75 -5.07 -11.23 -11.92
N ILE A 76 -5.82 -10.54 -11.07
CA ILE A 76 -7.27 -10.74 -10.94
C ILE A 76 -7.98 -10.45 -12.25
N ARG A 77 -7.67 -9.31 -12.90
CA ARG A 77 -8.27 -8.96 -14.20
C ARG A 77 -7.91 -9.96 -15.30
N LEU A 78 -6.69 -10.50 -15.31
CA LEU A 78 -6.30 -11.55 -16.25
C LEU A 78 -7.09 -12.84 -16.01
N ARG A 79 -7.24 -13.26 -14.75
CA ARG A 79 -8.06 -14.41 -14.37
C ARG A 79 -9.52 -14.23 -14.79
N GLN A 80 -10.12 -13.06 -14.56
CA GLN A 80 -11.50 -12.73 -14.98
C GLN A 80 -11.69 -12.81 -16.51
N ARG A 81 -10.62 -12.58 -17.28
CA ARG A 81 -10.62 -12.68 -18.75
C ARG A 81 -10.30 -14.10 -19.26
N GLY A 82 -10.04 -15.07 -18.37
CA GLY A 82 -9.61 -16.42 -18.75
C GLY A 82 -8.17 -16.48 -19.28
N LEU A 83 -7.33 -15.50 -18.94
CA LEU A 83 -5.93 -15.35 -19.39
C LEU A 83 -4.94 -15.58 -18.23
N GLY A 84 -5.35 -16.32 -17.19
CA GLY A 84 -4.61 -16.52 -15.95
C GLY A 84 -3.84 -17.83 -15.89
#